data_AF-A0A7V3X6B5-F1
#
_entry.id   AF-A0A7V3X6B5-F1
#
_cell.length_a   1.000
_cell.length_b   1.000
_cell.length_c   1.000
_cell.angle_alpha   90.00
_cell.angle_beta   90.00
_cell.angle_gamma   90.00
#
_symmetry.space_group_name_H-M   'P 1'
#
loop_
_entity.id
_entity.type
_entity.pdbx_description
1 polymer ?
#
loop_
_entity_poly.entity_id
_entity_poly.type
_entity_poly.pdbx_seq_one_letter_code
_entity_poly.pdbx_strand_id
1 'polypeptide(L)'
;GGWSDYQSQRGAMVGDGKPDKKKKQSRTKPADKSAETGLSFVEQHRLEELPAVIERLEAEINKLADFLSDPDMFTKEPMKFQKGTDALVERQAMLDAAEEEWMMLEEKASG
;
A
#
# COMPACT_ATOMS: atom_id res chain seq x y z
N GLY A 1 4.72 -3.20 -11.69
CA GLY A 1 4.73 -1.97 -10.87
C GLY A 1 3.75 -2.17 -9.73
N GLY A 2 4.04 -1.84 -8.49
CA GLY A 2 5.24 -1.19 -7.99
C GLY A 2 5.07 -0.86 -6.51
N TRP A 3 4.64 -1.82 -5.69
CA TRP A 3 4.71 -1.77 -4.21
C TRP A 3 4.92 -3.16 -3.56
N SER A 4 4.60 -4.27 -4.24
CA SER A 4 5.06 -5.62 -3.83
C SER A 4 6.58 -5.80 -3.93
N ASP A 5 7.25 -5.06 -4.79
CA ASP A 5 8.70 -5.16 -4.99
C ASP A 5 9.49 -4.47 -3.85
N TYR A 6 8.90 -3.44 -3.23
CA TYR A 6 9.54 -2.69 -2.14
C TYR A 6 9.65 -3.49 -0.84
N GLN A 7 8.69 -4.35 -0.52
CA GLN A 7 8.80 -5.26 0.62
C GLN A 7 9.82 -6.39 0.35
N SER A 8 9.92 -6.83 -0.90
CA SER A 8 10.85 -7.88 -1.33
C SER A 8 12.32 -7.43 -1.29
N GLN A 9 12.59 -6.13 -1.51
CA GLN A 9 13.95 -5.60 -1.56
C GLN A 9 14.58 -5.26 -0.19
N ARG A 10 13.81 -5.08 0.88
CA ARG A 10 14.38 -4.87 2.24
C ARG A 10 14.82 -6.13 2.96
N GLY A 11 14.27 -7.29 2.60
CA GLY A 11 14.70 -8.59 3.14
C GLY A 11 16.01 -9.13 2.54
N ALA A 12 16.45 -8.59 1.40
CA ALA A 12 17.57 -9.12 0.63
C ALA A 12 18.92 -8.42 0.86
N MET A 13 19.00 -7.41 1.72
CA MET A 13 20.22 -6.58 1.89
C MET A 13 20.96 -6.73 3.24
N VAL A 14 20.82 -7.86 3.93
CA VAL A 14 21.74 -8.23 5.01
C VAL A 14 22.43 -9.55 4.69
N GLY A 15 23.65 -9.42 4.16
CA GLY A 15 24.73 -10.38 4.36
C GLY A 15 25.10 -11.22 3.15
N ASP A 16 26.05 -10.75 2.35
CA ASP A 16 26.94 -11.67 1.62
C ASP A 16 28.39 -11.17 1.67
N GLY A 17 29.32 -12.11 1.85
CA GLY A 17 30.75 -11.83 1.83
C GLY A 17 31.65 -12.75 2.65
N LYS A 18 31.61 -14.07 2.44
CA LYS A 18 32.81 -14.97 2.43
C LYS A 18 32.45 -16.44 2.11
N PRO A 19 33.08 -17.09 1.11
CA PRO A 19 32.83 -18.48 0.79
C PRO A 19 33.92 -19.41 1.37
N ASP A 20 33.53 -20.43 2.16
CA ASP A 20 34.28 -21.69 2.21
C ASP A 20 33.38 -22.89 2.58
N LYS A 21 33.32 -23.82 1.64
CA LYS A 21 33.19 -25.29 1.75
C LYS A 21 32.08 -25.95 2.60
N LYS A 22 31.31 -26.74 1.82
CA LYS A 22 30.89 -28.14 2.02
C LYS A 22 29.75 -28.48 3.00
N LYS A 23 28.78 -29.18 2.38
CA LYS A 23 27.95 -30.29 2.90
C LYS A 23 27.07 -29.99 4.11
N LYS A 24 25.75 -30.03 3.89
CA LYS A 24 24.94 -31.22 4.17
C LYS A 24 23.50 -31.01 3.72
N GLN A 25 23.03 -31.98 2.95
CA GLN A 25 21.63 -32.32 2.77
C GLN A 25 20.93 -32.35 4.12
N SER A 26 19.97 -31.44 4.31
CA SER A 26 18.88 -31.65 5.26
C SER A 26 17.59 -31.36 4.51
N ARG A 27 16.75 -32.39 4.43
CA ARG A 27 15.36 -32.28 4.00
C ARG A 27 14.67 -31.32 4.95
N THR A 28 14.46 -30.08 4.52
CA THR A 28 13.36 -29.29 5.07
C THR A 28 12.14 -29.65 4.23
N LYS A 29 11.29 -30.52 4.79
CA LYS A 29 9.86 -30.54 4.47
C LYS A 29 9.42 -29.09 4.30
N PRO A 30 8.66 -28.71 3.25
CA PRO A 30 7.89 -27.49 3.34
C PRO A 30 7.04 -27.68 4.59
N ALA A 31 7.28 -26.84 5.60
CA ALA A 31 6.27 -26.66 6.62
C ALA A 31 5.05 -26.18 5.83
N ASP A 32 4.04 -27.04 5.73
CA ASP A 32 2.67 -26.61 5.54
C ASP A 32 2.47 -25.50 6.57
N LYS A 33 2.61 -24.24 6.13
CA LYS A 33 2.06 -23.11 6.86
C LYS A 33 0.58 -23.39 6.80
N SER A 34 0.08 -24.10 7.81
CA SER A 34 -1.33 -24.14 8.13
C SER A 34 -1.82 -22.71 7.93
N ALA A 35 -2.81 -22.54 7.05
CA ALA A 35 -3.40 -21.25 6.77
C ALA A 35 -3.58 -20.54 8.12
N GLU A 36 -2.85 -19.46 8.36
CA GLU A 36 -3.04 -18.66 9.57
C GLU A 36 -4.49 -18.19 9.50
N THR A 37 -5.34 -18.85 10.28
CA THR A 37 -6.74 -18.50 10.46
C THR A 37 -6.75 -17.25 11.32
N GLY A 38 -6.98 -16.09 10.70
CA GLY A 38 -7.01 -14.79 11.35
C GLY A 38 -5.89 -13.84 10.92
N LEU A 39 -6.00 -12.60 11.38
CA LEU A 39 -5.04 -11.54 11.11
C LEU A 39 -3.75 -11.71 11.92
N SER A 40 -2.60 -11.41 11.31
CA SER A 40 -1.37 -11.16 12.06
C SER A 40 -1.44 -9.83 12.81
N PHE A 41 -0.57 -9.62 13.81
CA PHE A 41 -0.52 -8.37 14.59
C PHE A 41 -0.33 -7.12 13.71
N VAL A 42 0.49 -7.23 12.65
CA VAL A 42 0.73 -6.14 11.70
C VAL A 42 -0.53 -5.84 10.90
N GLU A 43 -1.24 -6.88 10.47
CA GLU A 43 -2.49 -6.74 9.70
C GLU A 43 -3.64 -6.21 10.57
N GLN A 44 -3.73 -6.62 11.83
CA GLN A 44 -4.71 -6.08 12.76
C GLN A 44 -4.48 -4.58 12.98
N HIS A 45 -3.24 -4.18 13.26
CA HIS A 45 -2.91 -2.77 13.41
C HIS A 45 -3.20 -1.98 12.14
N ARG A 46 -2.87 -2.56 10.98
CA ARG A 46 -3.17 -1.95 9.68
C ARG A 46 -4.68 -1.75 9.49
N LEU A 47 -5.49 -2.75 9.82
CA LEU A 47 -6.96 -2.67 9.75
C LEU A 47 -7.51 -1.54 10.65
N GLU A 48 -6.96 -1.37 11.85
CA GLU A 48 -7.32 -0.30 12.78
C GLU A 48 -6.91 1.10 12.26
N GLU A 49 -5.82 1.21 11.51
CA GLU A 49 -5.33 2.48 10.94
C GLU A 49 -6.06 2.91 9.65
N LEU A 50 -6.50 1.95 8.84
CA LEU A 50 -7.08 2.20 7.51
C LEU A 50 -8.24 3.22 7.50
N PRO A 51 -9.19 3.21 8.44
CA PRO A 51 -10.25 4.22 8.49
C PRO A 51 -9.73 5.66 8.55
N ALA A 52 -8.72 5.92 9.39
CA ALA A 52 -8.13 7.26 9.49
C ALA A 52 -7.34 7.65 8.22
N VAL A 53 -6.73 6.67 7.54
CA VAL A 53 -6.06 6.88 6.25
C VAL A 53 -7.09 7.24 5.18
N ILE A 54 -8.21 6.52 5.11
CA ILE A 54 -9.32 6.75 4.19
C ILE A 54 -9.89 8.15 4.39
N GLU A 55 -10.28 8.53 5.63
CA GLU A 55 -10.83 9.86 5.93
C GLU A 55 -9.87 10.99 5.52
N ARG A 56 -8.56 10.79 5.73
CA ARG A 56 -7.55 11.76 5.30
C ARG A 56 -7.49 11.87 3.78
N LEU A 57 -7.50 10.75 3.05
CA LEU A 57 -7.46 10.73 1.59
C LEU A 57 -8.71 11.40 1.02
N GLU A 58 -9.90 11.12 1.55
CA GLU A 58 -11.14 11.79 1.17
C GLU A 58 -11.07 13.31 1.39
N ALA A 59 -10.53 13.75 2.54
CA ALA A 59 -10.35 15.17 2.82
C ALA A 59 -9.34 15.85 1.85
N GLU A 60 -8.29 15.14 1.45
CA GLU A 60 -7.32 15.61 0.45
C GLU A 60 -7.96 15.68 -0.96
N ILE A 61 -8.74 14.68 -1.34
CA ILE A 61 -9.50 14.63 -2.60
C ILE A 61 -10.49 15.79 -2.69
N ASN A 62 -11.28 16.02 -1.64
CA ASN A 62 -12.25 17.11 -1.60
C ASN A 62 -11.58 18.48 -1.78
N LYS A 63 -10.44 18.72 -1.10
CA LYS A 63 -9.68 19.96 -1.28
C LYS A 63 -9.15 20.15 -2.69
N LEU A 64 -8.69 19.07 -3.34
CA LEU A 64 -8.22 19.12 -4.72
C LEU A 64 -9.37 19.33 -5.70
N ALA A 65 -10.51 18.67 -5.48
CA ALA A 65 -11.71 18.86 -6.28
C ALA A 65 -12.24 20.30 -6.17
N ASP A 66 -12.30 20.86 -4.96
CA ASP A 66 -12.67 22.25 -4.72
C ASP A 66 -11.71 23.22 -5.43
N PHE A 67 -10.40 22.97 -5.32
CA PHE A 67 -9.38 23.77 -6.01
C PHE A 67 -9.52 23.73 -7.53
N LEU A 68 -9.86 22.57 -8.10
CA LEU A 68 -10.03 22.38 -9.54
C LEU A 68 -11.41 22.86 -10.05
N SER A 69 -12.35 23.15 -9.15
CA SER A 69 -13.70 23.60 -9.51
C SER A 69 -13.76 25.04 -10.03
N ASP A 70 -12.69 25.83 -9.84
CA ASP A 70 -12.60 27.19 -10.39
C ASP A 70 -12.57 27.14 -11.94
N PRO A 71 -13.57 27.70 -12.64
CA PRO A 71 -13.68 27.63 -14.09
C PRO A 71 -12.55 28.37 -14.82
N ASP A 72 -11.91 29.34 -14.18
CA ASP A 72 -10.80 30.11 -14.78
C ASP A 72 -9.43 29.44 -14.54
N MET A 73 -9.37 28.42 -13.68
CA MET A 73 -8.14 27.76 -13.23
C MET A 73 -7.27 27.26 -14.39
N PHE A 74 -7.90 26.64 -15.39
CA PHE A 74 -7.22 26.09 -16.56
C PHE A 74 -6.58 27.17 -17.43
N THR A 75 -7.17 28.37 -17.46
CA THR A 75 -6.68 29.49 -18.30
C THR A 75 -5.64 30.33 -17.58
N LYS A 76 -5.86 30.64 -16.31
CA LYS A 76 -4.96 31.49 -15.51
C LYS A 76 -3.74 30.74 -15.00
N GLU A 77 -3.91 29.46 -14.67
CA GLU A 77 -2.93 28.66 -13.93
C GLU A 77 -2.82 27.23 -14.49
N PRO A 78 -2.56 27.03 -15.81
CA PRO A 78 -2.61 25.72 -16.47
C PRO A 78 -1.66 24.69 -15.84
N MET A 79 -0.48 25.11 -15.38
CA MET A 79 0.46 24.21 -14.71
C MET A 79 -0.04 23.76 -13.32
N LYS A 80 -0.74 24.63 -12.57
CA LYS A 80 -1.31 24.25 -11.28
C LYS A 80 -2.55 23.36 -11.47
N PHE A 81 -3.35 23.63 -12.50
CA PHE A 81 -4.49 22.78 -12.87
C PHE A 81 -4.03 21.37 -13.25
N GLN A 82 -2.99 21.25 -14.09
CA GLN A 82 -2.44 19.94 -14.46
C GLN A 82 -1.95 19.18 -13.23
N LYS A 83 -1.15 19.83 -12.37
CA LYS A 83 -0.65 19.21 -11.14
C LYS A 83 -1.78 18.83 -10.17
N GLY A 84 -2.82 19.67 -10.06
CA GLY A 84 -3.98 19.39 -9.23
C GLY A 84 -4.75 18.17 -9.74
N THR A 85 -4.94 18.08 -11.06
CA THR A 85 -5.57 16.91 -11.71
C THR A 85 -4.75 15.64 -11.49
N ASP A 86 -3.43 15.70 -11.70
CA ASP A 86 -2.54 14.55 -11.49
C ASP A 86 -2.59 14.09 -10.02
N ALA A 87 -2.55 15.03 -9.07
CA ALA A 87 -2.66 14.73 -7.65
C ALA A 87 -4.03 14.16 -7.27
N LEU A 88 -5.12 14.65 -7.88
CA LEU A 88 -6.47 14.13 -7.65
C LEU A 88 -6.56 12.67 -8.09
N VAL A 89 -6.03 12.34 -9.27
CA VAL A 89 -6.00 10.96 -9.78
C VAL A 89 -5.16 10.06 -8.87
N GLU A 90 -3.99 10.53 -8.42
CA GLU A 90 -3.15 9.77 -7.48
C GLU A 90 -3.89 9.48 -6.18
N ARG A 91 -4.58 10.48 -5.61
CA ARG A 91 -5.30 10.33 -4.33
C ARG A 91 -6.52 9.44 -4.45
N GLN A 92 -7.26 9.50 -5.56
CA GLN A 92 -8.35 8.58 -5.81
C GLN A 92 -7.83 7.13 -5.89
N ALA A 93 -6.75 6.89 -6.63
CA ALA A 93 -6.16 5.55 -6.72
C ALA A 93 -5.65 5.03 -5.35
N MET A 94 -5.15 5.92 -4.49
CA MET A 94 -4.77 5.56 -3.12
C MET A 94 -5.97 5.27 -2.22
N LEU A 95 -7.06 6.02 -2.38
CA LEU A 95 -8.32 5.78 -1.65
C LEU A 95 -8.87 4.41 -2.03
N ASP A 96 -9.03 4.13 -3.32
CA ASP A 96 -9.54 2.87 -3.83
C ASP A 96 -8.69 1.69 -3.31
N ALA A 97 -7.36 1.81 -3.36
CA ALA A 97 -6.46 0.78 -2.84
C ALA A 97 -6.55 0.58 -1.32
N ALA A 98 -6.78 1.66 -0.55
CA ALA A 98 -6.95 1.57 0.90
C ALA A 98 -8.30 0.91 1.27
N GLU A 99 -9.36 1.21 0.53
CA GLU A 99 -10.68 0.57 0.69
C GLU A 99 -10.63 -0.92 0.33
N GLU A 100 -9.95 -1.28 -0.76
CA GLU A 100 -9.71 -2.68 -1.14
C GLU A 100 -8.92 -3.43 -0.06
N GLU A 101 -7.85 -2.82 0.46
CA GLU A 101 -7.07 -3.38 1.56
C GLU A 101 -7.94 -3.59 2.81
N TRP A 102 -8.76 -2.61 3.15
CA TRP A 102 -9.67 -2.70 4.31
C TRP A 102 -10.65 -3.86 4.16
N MET A 103 -11.29 -4.01 3.00
CA MET A 103 -12.20 -5.12 2.73
C MET A 103 -11.49 -6.49 2.81
N MET A 104 -10.29 -6.61 2.24
CA MET A 104 -9.52 -7.87 2.32
C MET A 104 -9.15 -8.23 3.76
N LEU A 105 -8.78 -7.25 4.58
CA LEU A 105 -8.42 -7.48 5.98
C LEU A 105 -9.66 -7.79 6.83
N GLU A 106 -10.79 -7.13 6.60
CA GLU A 106 -12.08 -7.47 7.22
C GLU A 106 -12.53 -8.89 6.86
N GLU A 107 -12.42 -9.30 5.59
CA GLU A 107 -12.75 -10.66 5.16
C GLU A 107 -11.90 -11.69 5.92
N LYS A 108 -10.59 -11.46 5.99
CA LYS A 108 -9.66 -12.30 6.77
C LYS A 108 -9.90 -12.28 8.28
N ALA A 109 -10.44 -11.19 8.83
CA ALA A 109 -10.79 -11.10 10.24
C ALA A 109 -12.06 -11.92 10.56
N SER A 110 -12.98 -11.98 9.60
CA SER A 110 -14.29 -12.63 9.74
C SER A 110 -14.30 -14.13 9.41
N GLY A 111 -13.29 -14.63 8.68
CA GLY A 111 -13.15 -16.03 8.23
C GLY A 111 -12.23 -16.89 9.09
#